data_AF-A0A831PR87-F1
#
_entry.id   AF-A0A831PR87-F1
#
_cell.length_a   1.000
_cell.length_b   1.000
_cell.length_c   1.000
_cell.angle_alpha   90.00
_cell.angle_beta   90.00
_cell.angle_gamma   90.00
#
_symmetry.space_group_name_H-M   'P 1'
#
loop_
_entity.id
_entity.type
_entity.pdbx_description
1 polymer ?
#
loop_
_entity_poly.entity_id
_entity_poly.type
_entity_poly.pdbx_seq_one_letter_code
_entity_poly.pdbx_strand_id
1 'polypeptide(L)' 'GTQARQDMEKLFDHHVFLRLWVRVKEGWSDDERALRSLGYSDDLEKSD' A
#
# COMPACT_ATOMS: atom_id res chain seq x y z
N GLY A 1 5.22 9.05 -5.81
CA GLY A 1 4.87 8.77 -7.23
C GLY A 1 6.08 8.35 -8.02
N THR A 2 6.93 9.31 -8.40
CA THR A 2 8.10 9.07 -9.27
C THR A 2 9.06 8.02 -8.72
N GLN A 3 9.49 8.13 -7.46
CA GLN A 3 10.43 7.18 -6.85
C GLN A 3 9.86 5.76 -6.82
N ALA A 4 8.64 5.59 -6.28
CA ALA A 4 7.96 4.29 -6.25
C ALA A 4 7.85 3.65 -7.65
N ARG A 5 7.51 4.44 -8.68
CA ARG A 5 7.46 3.96 -10.07
C ARG A 5 8.84 3.49 -10.56
N GLN A 6 9.91 4.25 -10.30
CA GLN A 6 11.28 3.86 -10.67
C GLN A 6 11.73 2.58 -9.95
N ASP A 7 11.36 2.40 -8.68
CA ASP A 7 11.67 1.19 -7.92
C ASP A 7 10.90 -0.01 -8.48
N MET A 8 9.64 0.17 -8.87
CA MET A 8 8.86 -0.86 -9.57
C MET A 8 9.45 -1.23 -10.93
N GLU A 9 9.90 -0.25 -11.74
CA GLU A 9 10.54 -0.53 -13.03
C GLU A 9 11.79 -1.39 -12.88
N LYS A 10 12.60 -1.13 -11.85
CA LYS A 10 13.79 -1.94 -11.54
C LYS A 10 13.41 -3.35 -11.07
N LEU A 11 12.38 -3.48 -10.24
CA LEU A 11 11.95 -4.77 -9.69
C LEU A 11 11.37 -5.68 -10.77
N PHE A 12 10.57 -5.13 -11.69
CA PHE A 12 9.88 -5.89 -12.72
C PHE A 12 10.66 -6.00 -14.03
N ASP A 13 11.80 -5.32 -14.14
CA ASP A 13 12.61 -5.19 -15.36
C ASP A 13 11.77 -4.79 -16.59
N HIS A 14 10.83 -3.86 -16.38
CA HIS A 14 9.90 -3.42 -17.41
C HIS A 14 9.44 -1.98 -17.16
N HIS A 15 9.01 -1.31 -18.23
CA HIS A 15 8.45 0.03 -18.12
C HIS A 15 7.10 0.02 -17.39
N VAL A 16 6.93 0.95 -16.44
CA VAL A 16 5.72 1.05 -15.60
C VAL A 16 5.07 2.42 -15.75
N PHE A 17 3.79 2.43 -16.09
CA PHE A 17 2.92 3.60 -15.99
C PHE A 17 2.12 3.55 -14.68
N LEU A 18 2.51 4.39 -13.71
CA LEU A 18 1.85 4.47 -12.40
C LEU A 18 0.91 5.68 -12.32
N ARG A 19 -0.40 5.43 -12.21
CA ARG A 19 -1.42 6.46 -11.98
C ARG A 19 -1.89 6.44 -10.52
N LEU A 20 -1.79 7.58 -9.85
CA LEU A 20 -2.13 7.72 -8.42
C LEU A 20 -3.33 8.64 -8.21
N TRP A 21 -4.03 8.42 -7.09
CA TRP A 21 -5.19 9.20 -6.65
C TRP A 21 -5.04 9.57 -5.18
N VAL A 22 -5.38 10.80 -4.83
CA VAL A 22 -5.46 11.26 -3.44
C VAL A 22 -6.91 11.21 -2.99
N ARG A 23 -7.15 10.59 -1.83
CA ARG A 23 -8.46 10.54 -1.16
C ARG A 23 -8.27 10.88 0.31
N VAL A 24 -9.28 11.51 0.91
CA VAL A 24 -9.30 11.83 2.35
C VAL A 24 -10.43 11.03 3.00
N LYS A 25 -10.11 10.28 4.06
CA LYS A 25 -11.07 9.61 4.94
C LYS A 25 -10.72 10.02 6.37
N GLU A 26 -11.62 10.67 7.08
CA GLU A 26 -11.40 11.04 8.48
C GLU A 26 -11.42 9.79 9.39
N GLY A 27 -10.60 9.77 10.44
CA GLY A 27 -10.57 8.70 11.44
C GLY A 27 -10.13 7.32 10.91
N TRP A 28 -9.52 7.25 9.71
CA TRP A 28 -9.17 5.96 9.10
C TRP A 28 -8.15 5.14 9.91
N SER A 29 -7.30 5.80 10.70
CA SER A 29 -6.28 5.14 11.53
C SER A 29 -6.88 4.48 12.78
N ASP A 30 -8.04 4.95 13.24
CA ASP A 30 -8.69 4.46 14.46
C ASP A 30 -9.82 3.46 14.12
N ASP A 31 -10.18 3.36 12.85
CA ASP A 31 -11.18 2.43 12.32
C ASP A 31 -10.51 1.09 11.99
N GLU A 32 -10.71 0.10 12.87
CA GLU A 32 -10.18 -1.26 12.72
C GLU A 32 -10.58 -1.93 11.38
N ARG A 33 -11.75 -1.60 10.83
CA ARG A 33 -12.16 -2.10 9.50
C ARG A 33 -11.37 -1.42 8.39
N ALA A 34 -11.06 -0.14 8.52
CA ALA A 34 -10.20 0.57 7.57
C ALA A 34 -8.78 0.01 7.57
N LEU A 35 -8.21 -0.24 8.76
CA LEU A 35 -6.91 -0.87 8.91
C LEU A 35 -6.86 -2.25 8.24
N ARG A 36 -7.86 -3.11 8.48
CA ARG A 36 -8.04 -4.38 7.76
C ARG A 36 -8.00 -4.23 6.24
N SER A 37 -8.79 -3.29 5.71
CA SER A 37 -8.87 -3.08 4.25
C SER A 37 -7.58 -2.56 3.62
N LEU A 38 -6.70 -1.94 4.42
CA LEU A 38 -5.40 -1.42 3.99
C LEU A 38 -4.25 -2.42 4.18
N GLY A 39 -4.55 -3.61 4.73
CA GLY A 39 -3.54 -4.64 5.00
C GLY A 39 -2.77 -4.43 6.31
N TYR A 40 -3.27 -3.61 7.25
CA TYR A 40 -2.62 -3.34 8.54
C TYR A 40 -3.05 -4.28 9.68
N SER A 41 -3.74 -5.37 9.37
CA SER A 41 -4.14 -6.36 10.38
C SER A 41 -4.16 -7.75 9.75
N ASP A 42 -3.04 -8.45 9.90
CA ASP A 42 -2.90 -9.90 10.13
C ASP A 42 -1.48 -10.35 9.75
N ASP A 43 -0.49 -9.99 10.57
CA ASP A 43 0.89 -10.50 10.46
C ASP A 43 1.49 -10.99 11.80
N LEU A 44 0.69 -11.14 12.87
CA LEU A 44 1.21 -11.62 14.17
C LEU A 44 0.99 -13.12 14.46
N GLU A 45 0.41 -13.90 13.54
CA GLU A 45 0.08 -15.32 13.80
C GLU A 45 0.88 -16.35 12.99
N LYS A 46 1.96 -15.97 12.27
CA LYS A 46 2.83 -16.96 11.60
C LYS A 46 4.31 -16.70 11.83
N SER A 47 4.73 -16.84 13.09
CA SER A 47 6.11 -17.22 13.42
C SER A 47 6.10 -18.35 14.45
N ASP A 48 5.53 -19.49 14.07
CA ASP A 48 5.94 -20.82 14.53
C ASP A 48 6.53 -21.57 13.33
#